data_AF-A0A9W7W921-F1
#
_entry.id   AF-A0A9W7W921-F1
#
_cell.length_a   1.000
_cell.length_b   1.000
_cell.length_c   1.000
_cell.angle_alpha   90.00
_cell.angle_beta   90.00
_cell.angle_gamma   90.00
#
_symmetry.space_group_name_H-M   'P 1'
#
loop_
_entity.id
_entity.type
_entity.pdbx_description
1 polymer ?
#
loop_
_entity_poly.entity_id
_entity_poly.type
_entity_poly.pdbx_seq_one_letter_code
_entity_poly.pdbx_strand_id
1 'polypeptide(L)'
;WTSRSTKAYLTVSCHFIENWQMQEVVLETSNFSAQHTADNISAELKRISEEWGVTQKVLGVVTDNAANMVSAVHKAGWKHYPCFAHKLNLIVKDAIKASPEKFHLLKKCKSIVSFFYHSTKATEKLKQLQKQLKVAEHKLINTVETRWNSTLFMLERLHEQKEPVTTALCLLGKSDLCFTSEEMSLIPLTIEVLRPFEEATREVSTEKHVSVSKVIPLVSLLLRATVVSERQGCSFATELAQQCHRRFRGIETLHSLAASTFLDIRLKHLAFRDKDHVEIVKKRLLSEMQDVHIRVCSCISTRRYIIICLSSYSKLCVISDSSNNPRYCLSYS
;
A
#
# COMPACT_ATOMS: atom_id res chain seq x y z
N TRP A 1 0.45 -4.79 14.12
CA TRP A 1 0.25 -3.32 14.11
C TRP A 1 0.26 -2.77 15.53
N THR A 2 0.32 -1.45 15.71
CA THR A 2 0.14 -0.80 17.03
C THR A 2 -1.15 0.00 17.03
N SER A 3 -2.00 -0.22 18.02
CA SER A 3 -3.26 0.50 18.22
C SER A 3 -3.03 1.94 18.70
N ARG A 4 -4.08 2.77 18.65
CA ARG A 4 -4.05 4.15 19.18
C ARG A 4 -3.79 4.20 20.68
N SER A 5 -4.20 3.15 21.42
CA SER A 5 -3.91 2.98 22.84
C SER A 5 -2.53 2.35 23.07
N THR A 6 -1.60 2.48 22.12
CA THR A 6 -0.21 1.99 22.13
C THR A 6 0.00 0.50 22.40
N LYS A 7 -1.06 -0.31 22.31
CA LYS A 7 -0.99 -1.77 22.40
C LYS A 7 -0.62 -2.38 21.06
N ALA A 8 0.31 -3.32 21.07
CA ALA A 8 0.71 -4.07 19.89
C ALA A 8 -0.20 -5.27 19.65
N TYR A 9 -0.50 -5.55 18.39
CA TYR A 9 -1.32 -6.68 17.99
C TYR A 9 -0.70 -7.40 16.81
N LEU A 10 -0.93 -8.70 16.76
CA LEU A 10 -0.67 -9.56 15.61
C LEU A 10 -2.00 -10.06 15.07
N THR A 11 -2.29 -9.78 13.80
CA THR A 11 -3.45 -10.34 13.10
C THR A 11 -2.96 -11.31 12.05
N VAL A 12 -3.47 -12.54 12.13
CA VAL A 12 -3.19 -13.63 11.19
C VAL A 12 -4.44 -13.91 10.39
N SER A 13 -4.38 -13.67 9.07
CA SER A 13 -5.44 -14.08 8.15
C SER A 13 -4.97 -15.19 7.22
N CYS A 14 -5.90 -16.04 6.85
CA CYS A 14 -5.74 -17.20 6.01
C CYS A 14 -6.47 -16.94 4.69
N HIS A 15 -5.77 -17.16 3.58
CA HIS A 15 -6.27 -16.96 2.22
C HIS A 15 -6.19 -18.28 1.48
N PHE A 16 -7.30 -18.74 0.92
CA PHE A 16 -7.37 -19.99 0.16
C PHE A 16 -8.44 -19.92 -0.91
N ILE A 17 -8.50 -20.94 -1.77
CA ILE A 17 -9.52 -21.05 -2.81
C ILE A 17 -10.43 -22.22 -2.44
N GLU A 18 -11.74 -21.96 -2.44
CA GLU A 18 -12.79 -22.96 -2.30
C GLU A 18 -13.86 -22.70 -3.34
N ASN A 19 -14.27 -23.74 -4.08
CA ASN A 19 -15.27 -23.63 -5.16
C ASN A 19 -14.95 -22.52 -6.19
N TRP A 20 -13.67 -22.39 -6.57
CA TRP A 20 -13.18 -21.35 -7.47
C TRP A 20 -13.40 -19.90 -6.97
N GLN A 21 -13.67 -19.74 -5.68
CA GLN A 21 -13.80 -18.45 -5.01
C GLN A 21 -12.66 -18.27 -4.02
N MET A 22 -12.10 -17.06 -3.98
CA MET A 22 -11.12 -16.69 -2.97
C MET A 22 -11.83 -16.51 -1.63
N GLN A 23 -11.31 -17.16 -0.59
CA GLN A 23 -11.76 -17.05 0.79
C GLN A 23 -10.70 -16.33 1.61
N GLU A 24 -11.15 -15.39 2.44
CA GLU A 24 -10.34 -14.71 3.46
C GLU A 24 -10.96 -15.01 4.83
N VAL A 25 -10.17 -15.57 5.74
CA VAL A 25 -10.60 -15.83 7.13
C VAL A 25 -9.55 -15.28 8.08
N VAL A 26 -9.96 -14.48 9.06
CA VAL A 26 -9.07 -14.09 10.17
C VAL A 26 -8.99 -15.28 11.13
N LEU A 27 -7.80 -15.86 11.27
CA LEU A 27 -7.56 -16.96 12.20
C LEU A 27 -7.50 -16.43 13.63
N GLU A 28 -6.76 -15.35 13.83
CA GLU A 28 -6.61 -14.73 15.15
C GLU A 28 -6.22 -13.26 15.04
N THR A 29 -6.67 -12.47 16.02
CA THR A 29 -6.06 -11.17 16.34
C THR A 29 -5.74 -11.16 17.82
N SER A 30 -4.46 -11.30 18.14
CA SER A 30 -3.96 -11.35 19.52
C SER A 30 -3.24 -10.07 19.90
N ASN A 31 -3.44 -9.66 21.15
CA ASN A 31 -2.57 -8.65 21.76
C ASN A 31 -1.18 -9.28 21.94
N PHE A 32 -0.20 -8.76 21.24
CA PHE A 32 1.15 -9.29 21.24
C PHE A 32 1.98 -8.50 22.25
N SER A 33 1.78 -8.82 23.53
CA SER A 33 2.46 -8.14 24.65
C SER A 33 3.91 -8.58 24.85
N ALA A 34 4.31 -9.69 24.23
CA ALA A 34 5.69 -10.14 24.23
C ALA A 34 6.59 -9.18 23.43
N GLN A 35 7.90 -9.23 23.70
CA GLN A 35 8.85 -8.53 22.84
C GLN A 35 8.71 -9.03 21.39
N HIS A 36 8.72 -8.10 20.43
CA HIS A 36 8.56 -8.37 18.99
C HIS A 36 9.80 -9.03 18.36
N THR A 37 10.41 -9.99 19.04
CA THR A 37 11.54 -10.77 18.53
C THR A 37 11.06 -11.76 17.48
N ALA A 38 11.97 -12.17 16.59
CA ALA A 38 11.66 -13.17 15.57
C ALA A 38 11.22 -14.51 16.17
N ASP A 39 11.78 -14.91 17.32
CA ASP A 39 11.45 -16.16 18.00
C ASP A 39 10.02 -16.15 18.56
N ASN A 40 9.63 -15.08 19.24
CA ASN A 40 8.28 -14.97 19.81
C ASN A 40 7.22 -14.94 18.70
N ILE A 41 7.49 -14.20 17.62
CA ILE A 41 6.57 -14.13 16.47
C ILE A 41 6.47 -15.52 15.80
N SER A 42 7.59 -16.21 15.60
CA SER A 42 7.61 -17.57 15.01
C SER A 42 6.81 -18.57 15.86
N ALA A 43 7.01 -18.54 17.19
CA ALA A 43 6.28 -19.40 18.11
C ALA A 43 4.77 -19.14 18.06
N GLU A 44 4.35 -17.88 18.05
CA GLU A 44 2.94 -17.51 17.96
C GLU A 44 2.31 -17.92 16.63
N LEU A 45 3.03 -17.71 15.52
CA LEU A 45 2.58 -18.17 14.21
C LEU A 45 2.39 -19.69 14.15
N LYS A 46 3.34 -20.45 14.71
CA LYS A 46 3.23 -21.91 14.81
C LYS A 46 2.03 -22.34 15.65
N ARG A 47 1.89 -21.77 16.85
CA ARG A 47 0.76 -22.01 17.76
C ARG A 47 -0.59 -21.82 17.04
N ILE A 48 -0.79 -20.66 16.39
CA ILE A 48 -2.02 -20.35 15.64
C ILE A 48 -2.23 -21.38 14.52
N SER A 49 -1.18 -21.70 13.76
CA SER A 49 -1.29 -22.66 12.66
C SER A 49 -1.62 -24.09 13.11
N GLU A 50 -1.13 -24.49 14.28
CA GLU A 50 -1.33 -25.81 14.88
C GLU A 50 -2.75 -25.93 15.44
N GLU A 51 -3.22 -24.90 16.15
CA GLU A 51 -4.59 -24.81 16.69
C GLU A 51 -5.65 -24.96 15.59
N TRP A 52 -5.42 -24.31 14.44
CA TRP A 52 -6.30 -24.41 13.28
C TRP A 52 -6.06 -25.66 12.41
N GLY A 53 -5.04 -26.48 12.70
CA GLY A 53 -4.71 -27.68 11.92
C GLY A 53 -4.27 -27.37 10.47
N VAL A 54 -3.60 -26.23 10.26
CA VAL A 54 -3.19 -25.72 8.94
C VAL A 54 -1.68 -25.63 8.73
N THR A 55 -0.85 -25.93 9.74
CA THR A 55 0.61 -25.82 9.68
C THR A 55 1.23 -26.42 8.41
N GLN A 56 0.81 -27.62 8.04
CA GLN A 56 1.33 -28.34 6.86
C GLN A 56 0.70 -27.90 5.52
N LYS A 57 -0.28 -27.00 5.58
CA LYS A 57 -0.99 -26.46 4.41
C LYS A 57 -0.49 -25.06 4.02
N VAL A 58 0.39 -24.47 4.81
CA VAL A 58 0.95 -23.12 4.56
C VAL A 58 1.92 -23.15 3.38
N LEU A 59 1.52 -22.55 2.26
CA LEU A 59 2.37 -22.37 1.07
C LEU A 59 3.31 -21.18 1.18
N GLY A 60 2.93 -20.19 1.97
CA GLY A 60 3.74 -19.02 2.22
C GLY A 60 3.04 -17.98 3.08
N VAL A 61 3.84 -17.02 3.54
CA VAL A 61 3.40 -15.95 4.43
C VAL A 61 3.75 -14.59 3.87
N VAL A 62 2.75 -13.71 3.76
CA VAL A 62 2.94 -12.31 3.36
C VAL A 62 3.08 -11.43 4.59
N THR A 63 4.13 -10.59 4.65
CA THR A 63 4.34 -9.64 5.78
C THR A 63 4.81 -8.28 5.29
N ASP A 64 4.83 -7.27 6.18
CA ASP A 64 5.34 -5.92 5.91
C ASP A 64 6.87 -5.82 5.72
N ASN A 65 7.58 -6.95 5.66
CA ASN A 65 9.01 -7.02 5.43
C ASN A 65 9.87 -6.41 6.56
N ALA A 66 9.30 -6.19 7.76
CA ALA A 66 10.10 -5.89 8.95
C ALA A 66 11.05 -7.06 9.26
N ALA A 67 12.29 -6.76 9.65
CA ALA A 67 13.35 -7.77 9.81
C ALA A 67 12.93 -8.94 10.71
N ASN A 68 12.27 -8.65 11.83
CA ASN A 68 11.79 -9.66 12.76
C ASN A 68 10.66 -10.52 12.16
N MET A 69 9.78 -9.95 11.34
CA MET A 69 8.73 -10.69 10.65
C MET A 69 9.31 -11.65 9.60
N VAL A 70 10.28 -11.18 8.81
CA VAL A 70 10.96 -12.02 7.81
C VAL A 70 11.68 -13.18 8.50
N SER A 71 12.45 -12.88 9.55
CA SER A 71 13.18 -13.89 10.32
C SER A 71 12.22 -14.90 10.98
N ALA A 72 11.09 -14.43 11.52
CA ALA A 72 10.09 -15.30 12.14
C ALA A 72 9.48 -16.29 11.13
N VAL A 73 9.11 -15.83 9.94
CA VAL A 73 8.54 -16.70 8.89
C VAL A 73 9.55 -17.77 8.45
N HIS A 74 10.82 -17.41 8.29
CA HIS A 74 11.86 -18.39 7.98
C HIS A 74 12.11 -19.38 9.13
N LYS A 75 12.11 -18.93 10.39
CA LYS A 75 12.18 -19.80 11.58
C LYS A 75 10.96 -20.71 11.70
N ALA A 76 9.81 -20.31 11.17
CA ALA A 76 8.62 -21.14 11.08
C ALA A 76 8.73 -22.24 10.00
N GLY A 77 9.74 -22.16 9.12
CA GLY A 77 9.94 -23.09 8.00
C GLY A 77 9.08 -22.76 6.78
N TRP A 78 8.51 -21.56 6.71
CA TRP A 78 7.60 -21.16 5.65
C TRP A 78 8.26 -20.21 4.66
N LYS A 79 7.73 -20.18 3.43
CA LYS A 79 8.17 -19.26 2.40
C LYS A 79 7.66 -17.86 2.67
N HIS A 80 8.56 -16.87 2.72
CA HIS A 80 8.20 -15.47 2.91
C HIS A 80 7.90 -14.77 1.58
N TYR A 81 6.88 -13.90 1.59
CA TYR A 81 6.56 -12.96 0.54
C TYR A 81 6.48 -11.54 1.09
N PRO A 82 7.18 -10.56 0.51
CA PRO A 82 7.08 -9.18 0.96
C PRO A 82 5.78 -8.54 0.49
N CYS A 83 5.12 -7.78 1.36
CA CYS A 83 3.93 -7.01 1.00
C CYS A 83 4.27 -5.93 -0.04
N PHE A 84 3.63 -6.02 -1.21
CA PHE A 84 3.83 -5.09 -2.31
C PHE A 84 3.38 -3.66 -1.95
N ALA A 85 2.21 -3.49 -1.32
CA ALA A 85 1.73 -2.18 -0.86
C ALA A 85 2.67 -1.53 0.15
N HIS A 86 3.26 -2.32 1.06
CA HIS A 86 4.26 -1.82 1.99
C HIS A 86 5.55 -1.39 1.26
N LYS A 87 6.01 -2.14 0.25
CA LYS A 87 7.13 -1.73 -0.60
C LYS A 87 6.86 -0.39 -1.30
N LEU A 88 5.67 -0.18 -1.86
CA LEU A 88 5.29 1.10 -2.48
C LEU A 88 5.35 2.25 -1.47
N ASN A 89 4.83 2.03 -0.27
CA ASN A 89 4.91 3.01 0.80
C ASN A 89 6.36 3.38 1.16
N LEU A 90 7.27 2.40 1.22
CA LEU A 90 8.68 2.66 1.47
C LEU A 90 9.35 3.40 0.31
N ILE A 91 9.02 3.10 -0.95
CA ILE A 91 9.53 3.80 -2.13
C ILE A 91 9.22 5.29 -2.02
N VAL A 92 7.95 5.64 -1.82
CA VAL A 92 7.53 7.04 -1.77
C VAL A 92 8.13 7.76 -0.56
N LYS A 93 8.15 7.12 0.62
CA LYS A 93 8.74 7.71 1.83
C LYS A 93 10.23 7.98 1.68
N ASP A 94 10.99 7.04 1.11
CA ASP A 94 12.42 7.21 0.92
C ASP A 94 12.71 8.27 -0.14
N ALA A 95 11.94 8.30 -1.24
CA ALA A 95 12.10 9.32 -2.28
C ALA A 95 11.82 10.73 -1.76
N ILE A 96 10.78 10.91 -0.93
CA ILE A 96 10.50 12.19 -0.28
C ILE A 96 11.67 12.61 0.63
N LYS A 97 12.24 11.67 1.40
CA LYS A 97 13.37 11.97 2.30
C LYS A 97 14.65 12.34 1.53
N ALA A 98 14.86 11.71 0.38
CA ALA A 98 16.00 11.98 -0.49
C ALA A 98 15.86 13.29 -1.28
N SER A 99 14.69 13.93 -1.28
CA SER A 99 14.45 15.22 -1.92
C SER A 99 14.18 16.32 -0.86
N PRO A 100 15.20 17.10 -0.46
CA PRO A 100 15.04 18.14 0.56
C PRO A 100 13.94 19.15 0.24
N GLU A 101 13.85 19.59 -1.01
CA GLU A 101 12.81 20.50 -1.50
C GLU A 101 11.40 19.96 -1.23
N LYS A 102 11.13 18.70 -1.61
CA LYS A 102 9.83 18.05 -1.37
C LYS A 102 9.60 17.81 0.12
N PHE A 103 10.64 17.44 0.86
CA PHE A 103 10.54 17.27 2.31
C PHE A 103 10.11 18.57 3.01
N HIS A 104 10.73 19.70 2.67
CA HIS A 104 10.38 21.00 3.22
C HIS A 104 8.98 21.46 2.81
N LEU A 105 8.62 21.30 1.53
CA LEU A 105 7.27 21.59 1.03
C LEU A 105 6.20 20.82 1.81
N LEU A 106 6.39 19.51 2.01
CA LEU A 106 5.42 18.67 2.73
C LEU A 106 5.34 19.02 4.21
N LYS A 107 6.46 19.42 4.83
CA LYS A 107 6.45 19.93 6.20
C LYS A 107 5.60 21.20 6.31
N LYS A 108 5.73 22.13 5.35
CA LYS A 108 4.93 23.36 5.30
C LYS A 108 3.44 23.07 5.06
N CYS A 109 3.10 22.18 4.12
CA CYS A 109 1.74 21.71 3.91
C CYS A 109 1.11 21.17 5.21
N LYS A 110 1.85 20.33 5.96
CA LYS A 110 1.39 19.80 7.24
C LYS A 110 1.18 20.89 8.29
N SER A 111 2.07 21.89 8.35
CA SER A 111 1.91 23.04 9.27
C SER A 111 0.65 23.84 8.96
N ILE A 112 0.37 24.10 7.67
CA ILE A 112 -0.85 24.79 7.24
C ILE A 112 -2.09 23.99 7.66
N VAL A 113 -2.15 22.69 7.31
CA VAL A 113 -3.30 21.86 7.68
C VAL A 113 -3.47 21.79 9.20
N SER A 114 -2.38 21.65 9.95
CA SER A 114 -2.40 21.62 11.42
C SER A 114 -2.96 22.91 12.00
N PHE A 115 -2.56 24.08 11.47
CA PHE A 115 -3.08 25.37 11.90
C PHE A 115 -4.61 25.45 11.76
N PHE A 116 -5.15 25.08 10.59
CA PHE A 116 -6.60 25.07 10.39
C PHE A 116 -7.29 24.00 11.26
N TYR A 117 -6.69 22.81 11.38
CA TYR A 117 -7.25 21.71 12.16
C TYR A 117 -7.42 22.05 13.64
N HIS A 118 -6.47 22.80 14.23
CA HIS A 118 -6.49 23.16 15.65
C HIS A 118 -7.17 24.50 15.95
N SER A 119 -7.42 25.34 14.95
CA SER A 119 -8.06 26.65 15.15
C SER A 119 -9.48 26.66 14.61
N THR A 120 -10.46 26.69 15.53
CA THR A 120 -11.88 26.86 15.19
C THR A 120 -12.13 28.17 14.44
N LYS A 121 -11.48 29.27 14.87
CA LYS A 121 -11.52 30.57 14.19
C LYS A 121 -10.99 30.49 12.75
N ALA A 122 -9.86 29.81 12.53
CA ALA A 122 -9.29 29.66 11.19
C ALA A 122 -10.18 28.78 10.30
N THR A 123 -10.71 27.68 10.85
CA THR A 123 -11.64 26.80 10.13
C THR A 123 -12.92 27.53 9.71
N GLU A 124 -13.51 28.33 10.60
CA GLU A 124 -14.72 29.08 10.26
C GLU A 124 -14.43 30.17 9.22
N LYS A 125 -13.29 30.86 9.34
CA LYS A 125 -12.85 31.83 8.33
C LYS A 125 -12.64 31.18 6.97
N LEU A 126 -12.05 29.99 6.92
CA LEU A 126 -11.87 29.23 5.69
C LEU A 126 -13.22 28.90 5.04
N LYS A 127 -14.20 28.41 5.80
CA LYS A 127 -15.55 28.13 5.28
C LYS A 127 -16.24 29.37 4.72
N GLN A 128 -16.12 30.51 5.40
CA GLN A 128 -16.67 31.78 4.92
C GLN A 128 -16.06 32.17 3.56
N LEU A 129 -14.74 32.04 3.44
CA LEU A 129 -14.03 32.33 2.18
C LEU A 129 -14.39 31.34 1.08
N GLN A 130 -14.55 30.05 1.40
CA GLN A 130 -15.02 29.04 0.44
C GLN A 130 -16.38 29.42 -0.16
N LYS A 131 -17.33 29.85 0.68
CA LYS A 131 -18.65 30.34 0.25
C LYS A 131 -18.54 31.59 -0.61
N GLN A 132 -17.72 32.56 -0.22
CA GLN A 132 -17.53 33.82 -0.95
C GLN A 132 -16.93 33.60 -2.35
N LEU A 133 -15.93 32.72 -2.44
CA LEU A 133 -15.27 32.36 -3.69
C LEU A 133 -16.04 31.31 -4.51
N LYS A 134 -17.20 30.85 -4.02
CA LYS A 134 -18.05 29.83 -4.67
C LYS A 134 -17.30 28.54 -4.98
N VAL A 135 -16.36 28.15 -4.12
CA VAL A 135 -15.67 26.86 -4.19
C VAL A 135 -16.30 25.86 -3.22
N ALA A 136 -16.09 24.57 -3.45
CA ALA A 136 -16.64 23.52 -2.60
C ALA A 136 -16.16 23.68 -1.13
N GLU A 137 -17.09 23.55 -0.18
CA GLU A 137 -16.82 23.64 1.26
C GLU A 137 -16.16 22.36 1.78
N HIS A 138 -14.87 22.26 1.52
CA HIS A 138 -14.08 21.08 1.80
C HIS A 138 -13.16 21.32 3.01
N LYS A 139 -13.19 20.38 3.97
CA LYS A 139 -12.20 20.36 5.05
C LYS A 139 -10.82 19.98 4.49
N LEU A 140 -9.78 20.56 5.08
CA LEU A 140 -8.39 20.15 4.81
C LEU A 140 -8.14 18.75 5.37
N ILE A 141 -7.31 17.98 4.67
CA ILE A 141 -7.04 16.58 5.00
C ILE A 141 -5.73 16.51 5.79
N ASN A 142 -5.79 16.01 7.02
CA ASN A 142 -4.60 15.74 7.83
C ASN A 142 -3.94 14.42 7.41
N THR A 143 -2.61 14.38 7.41
CA THR A 143 -1.87 13.17 7.04
C THR A 143 -1.87 12.15 8.17
N VAL A 144 -2.06 10.88 7.84
CA VAL A 144 -1.86 9.77 8.76
C VAL A 144 -0.51 9.15 8.42
N GLU A 145 0.46 9.22 9.34
CA GLU A 145 1.86 8.82 9.08
C GLU A 145 2.02 7.38 8.58
N THR A 146 1.07 6.50 8.89
CA THR A 146 1.13 5.08 8.51
C THR A 146 0.89 4.84 7.02
N ARG A 147 0.28 5.79 6.28
CA ARG A 147 -0.05 5.62 4.85
C ARG A 147 0.32 6.85 4.03
N TRP A 148 1.26 6.67 3.12
CA TRP A 148 1.72 7.75 2.24
C TRP A 148 0.60 8.35 1.36
N ASN A 149 -0.46 7.61 1.01
CA ASN A 149 -1.60 8.12 0.22
C ASN A 149 -2.25 9.34 0.88
N SER A 150 -2.28 9.41 2.21
CA SER A 150 -2.83 10.57 2.93
C SER A 150 -2.06 11.86 2.63
N THR A 151 -0.77 11.76 2.31
CA THR A 151 0.05 12.89 1.85
C THR A 151 -0.41 13.37 0.48
N LEU A 152 -0.71 12.47 -0.46
CA LEU A 152 -1.21 12.84 -1.78
C LEU A 152 -2.56 13.55 -1.68
N PHE A 153 -3.50 12.99 -0.91
CA PHE A 153 -4.82 13.59 -0.72
C PHE A 153 -4.74 14.96 -0.03
N MET A 154 -3.81 15.15 0.91
CA MET A 154 -3.53 16.47 1.49
C MET A 154 -3.06 17.46 0.43
N LEU A 155 -2.11 17.07 -0.44
CA LEU A 155 -1.63 17.93 -1.52
C LEU A 155 -2.74 18.30 -2.50
N GLU A 156 -3.53 17.32 -2.94
CA GLU A 156 -4.66 17.54 -3.85
C GLU A 156 -5.67 18.51 -3.24
N ARG A 157 -6.04 18.30 -1.96
CA ARG A 157 -6.97 19.19 -1.26
C ARG A 157 -6.41 20.60 -1.04
N LEU A 158 -5.13 20.73 -0.72
CA LEU A 158 -4.48 22.05 -0.59
C LEU A 158 -4.39 22.77 -1.94
N HIS A 159 -4.11 22.04 -3.02
CA HIS A 159 -4.08 22.60 -4.36
C HIS A 159 -5.48 23.08 -4.80
N GLU A 160 -6.50 22.27 -4.56
CA GLU A 160 -7.91 22.60 -4.82
C GLU A 160 -8.35 23.86 -4.04
N GLN A 161 -7.92 23.98 -2.78
CA GLN A 161 -8.33 25.04 -1.86
C GLN A 161 -7.29 26.18 -1.75
N LYS A 162 -6.37 26.30 -2.72
CA LYS A 162 -5.21 27.21 -2.64
C LYS A 162 -5.59 28.67 -2.41
N GLU A 163 -6.63 29.16 -3.10
CA GLU A 163 -7.08 30.54 -3.01
C GLU A 163 -7.69 30.86 -1.64
N PRO A 164 -8.75 30.16 -1.18
CA PRO A 164 -9.33 30.43 0.14
C PRO A 164 -8.34 30.20 1.28
N VAL A 165 -7.46 29.19 1.18
CA VAL A 165 -6.41 28.95 2.17
C VAL A 165 -5.42 30.11 2.24
N THR A 166 -4.91 30.57 1.10
CA THR A 166 -3.95 31.69 1.06
C THR A 166 -4.57 32.98 1.59
N THR A 167 -5.80 33.30 1.17
CA THR A 167 -6.52 34.47 1.67
C THR A 167 -6.79 34.36 3.18
N ALA A 168 -7.18 33.19 3.68
CA ALA A 168 -7.39 32.97 5.10
C ALA A 168 -6.11 33.19 5.92
N LEU A 169 -4.97 32.64 5.46
CA LEU A 169 -3.68 32.82 6.13
C LEU A 169 -3.28 34.30 6.20
N CYS A 170 -3.40 35.04 5.10
CA CYS A 170 -3.12 36.48 5.07
C CYS A 170 -4.02 37.27 6.04
N LEU A 171 -5.33 37.03 6.02
CA LEU A 171 -6.30 37.73 6.88
C LEU A 171 -6.15 37.39 8.37
N LEU A 172 -5.56 36.23 8.70
CA LEU A 172 -5.30 35.79 10.06
C LEU A 172 -3.89 36.17 10.55
N GLY A 173 -3.12 36.93 9.76
CA GLY A 173 -1.75 37.34 10.10
C GLY A 173 -0.74 36.18 10.11
N LYS A 174 -1.00 35.12 9.34
CA LYS A 174 -0.16 33.92 9.19
C LYS A 174 0.52 33.87 7.83
N SER A 175 1.01 35.02 7.37
CA SER A 175 1.68 35.15 6.07
C SER A 175 2.99 34.35 5.99
N ASP A 176 3.59 34.00 7.13
CA ASP A 176 4.74 33.10 7.25
C ASP A 176 4.43 31.67 6.76
N LEU A 177 3.17 31.26 6.83
CA LEU A 177 2.71 29.96 6.34
C LEU A 177 2.29 29.98 4.87
N CYS A 178 2.17 31.15 4.23
CA CYS A 178 1.79 31.23 2.83
C CYS A 178 2.85 30.59 1.93
N PHE A 179 2.41 29.85 0.91
CA PHE A 179 3.31 29.28 -0.08
C PHE A 179 3.98 30.37 -0.91
N THR A 180 5.25 30.16 -1.28
CA THR A 180 5.90 30.98 -2.32
C THR A 180 5.39 30.59 -3.71
N SER A 181 5.66 31.42 -4.72
CA SER A 181 5.30 31.12 -6.11
C SER A 181 5.96 29.82 -6.60
N GLU A 182 7.19 29.55 -6.16
CA GLU A 182 7.94 28.33 -6.46
C GLU A 182 7.29 27.12 -5.77
N GLU A 183 6.98 27.20 -4.47
CA GLU A 183 6.30 26.12 -3.75
C GLU A 183 4.94 25.77 -4.37
N MET A 184 4.19 26.79 -4.78
CA MET A 184 2.89 26.63 -5.44
C MET A 184 2.98 25.91 -6.78
N SER A 185 4.05 26.12 -7.55
CA SER A 185 4.24 25.42 -8.83
C SER A 185 4.73 23.98 -8.65
N LEU A 186 5.39 23.67 -7.53
CA LEU A 186 5.86 22.32 -7.22
C LEU A 186 4.76 21.36 -6.76
N ILE A 187 3.69 21.85 -6.14
CA ILE A 187 2.56 21.02 -5.67
C ILE A 187 1.94 20.18 -6.80
N PRO A 188 1.44 20.76 -7.91
CA PRO A 188 0.82 19.98 -8.98
C PRO A 188 1.77 18.97 -9.62
N LEU A 189 3.05 19.34 -9.83
CA LEU A 189 4.08 18.42 -10.33
C LEU A 189 4.29 17.22 -9.39
N THR A 190 4.27 17.46 -8.08
CA THR A 190 4.40 16.41 -7.07
C THR A 190 3.18 15.48 -7.07
N ILE A 191 1.98 16.04 -7.22
CA ILE A 191 0.73 15.27 -7.34
C ILE A 191 0.78 14.35 -8.57
N GLU A 192 1.16 14.89 -9.73
CA GLU A 192 1.23 14.15 -10.99
C GLU A 192 2.18 12.94 -10.89
N VAL A 193 3.38 13.15 -10.35
CA VAL A 193 4.39 12.09 -10.22
C VAL A 193 3.99 11.02 -9.19
N LEU A 194 3.27 11.39 -8.13
CA LEU A 194 2.82 10.44 -7.10
C LEU A 194 1.56 9.66 -7.49
N ARG A 195 0.76 10.16 -8.44
CA ARG A 195 -0.52 9.56 -8.84
C ARG A 195 -0.40 8.10 -9.28
N PRO A 196 0.56 7.70 -10.15
CA PRO A 196 0.73 6.29 -10.54
C PRO A 196 0.95 5.34 -9.35
N PHE A 197 1.64 5.81 -8.30
CA PHE A 197 1.88 5.03 -7.09
C PHE A 197 0.60 4.83 -6.29
N GLU A 198 -0.28 5.84 -6.26
CA GLU A 198 -1.55 5.78 -5.53
C GLU A 198 -2.49 4.82 -6.25
N GLU A 199 -2.56 4.92 -7.57
CA GLU A 199 -3.34 4.02 -8.42
C GLU A 199 -2.88 2.56 -8.23
N ALA A 200 -1.56 2.32 -8.26
CA ALA A 200 -1.01 0.99 -8.00
C ALA A 200 -1.30 0.50 -6.58
N THR A 201 -1.23 1.37 -5.57
CA THR A 201 -1.54 1.04 -4.18
C THR A 201 -3.02 0.73 -4.00
N ARG A 202 -3.90 1.52 -4.61
CA ARG A 202 -5.36 1.32 -4.58
C ARG A 202 -5.72 -0.01 -5.22
N GLU A 203 -5.15 -0.31 -6.37
CA GLU A 203 -5.41 -1.55 -7.12
C GLU A 203 -5.12 -2.80 -6.27
N VAL A 204 -3.96 -2.84 -5.61
CA VAL A 204 -3.56 -4.00 -4.79
C VAL A 204 -4.18 -4.03 -3.39
N SER A 205 -4.80 -2.93 -2.95
CA SER A 205 -5.48 -2.84 -1.67
C SER A 205 -6.96 -3.27 -1.77
N THR A 206 -7.46 -3.62 -2.96
CA THR A 206 -8.81 -4.14 -3.12
C THR A 206 -8.91 -5.59 -2.66
N GLU A 207 -9.92 -5.91 -1.84
CA GLU A 207 -10.05 -7.23 -1.18
C GLU A 207 -10.63 -8.32 -2.09
N LYS A 208 -11.28 -7.95 -3.20
CA LYS A 208 -12.14 -8.88 -3.96
C LYS A 208 -11.44 -9.66 -5.08
N HIS A 209 -10.17 -9.40 -5.37
CA HIS A 209 -9.51 -9.96 -6.56
C HIS A 209 -8.06 -10.41 -6.30
N VAL A 210 -7.61 -11.38 -7.10
CA VAL A 210 -6.21 -11.83 -7.15
C VAL A 210 -5.31 -10.64 -7.50
N SER A 211 -4.57 -10.14 -6.50
CA SER A 211 -3.65 -9.00 -6.65
C SER A 211 -2.26 -9.42 -7.12
N VAL A 212 -1.88 -10.68 -6.90
CA VAL A 212 -0.51 -11.18 -7.13
C VAL A 212 -0.13 -11.16 -8.62
N SER A 213 -1.06 -11.51 -9.53
CA SER A 213 -0.80 -11.47 -10.99
C SER A 213 -0.55 -10.05 -11.52
N LYS A 214 -1.04 -9.04 -10.80
CA LYS A 214 -0.90 -7.63 -11.17
C LYS A 214 0.40 -7.01 -10.69
N VAL A 215 1.17 -7.67 -9.82
CA VAL A 215 2.40 -7.10 -9.24
C VAL A 215 3.43 -6.76 -10.32
N ILE A 216 3.79 -7.72 -11.19
CA ILE A 216 4.77 -7.49 -12.26
C ILE A 216 4.34 -6.35 -13.21
N PRO A 217 3.13 -6.36 -13.80
CA PRO A 217 2.73 -5.28 -14.69
C PRO A 217 2.62 -3.92 -13.98
N LEU A 218 2.19 -3.87 -12.72
CA LEU A 218 2.18 -2.62 -11.95
C LEU A 218 3.59 -2.06 -11.75
N VAL A 219 4.59 -2.90 -11.43
CA VAL A 219 5.99 -2.45 -11.37
C VAL A 219 6.45 -1.93 -12.72
N SER A 220 6.11 -2.61 -13.81
CA SER A 220 6.45 -2.17 -15.18
C SER A 220 5.81 -0.83 -15.52
N LEU A 221 4.55 -0.61 -15.16
CA LEU A 221 3.85 0.67 -15.35
C LEU A 221 4.47 1.79 -14.53
N LEU A 222 4.79 1.53 -13.25
CA LEU A 222 5.42 2.51 -12.37
C LEU A 222 6.79 2.95 -12.91
N LEU A 223 7.64 2.01 -13.34
CA LEU A 223 8.93 2.35 -13.93
C LEU A 223 8.78 3.17 -15.23
N ARG A 224 7.79 2.84 -16.08
CA ARG A 224 7.52 3.62 -17.30
C ARG A 224 7.04 5.03 -16.96
N ALA A 225 6.13 5.17 -16.00
CA ALA A 225 5.64 6.46 -15.54
C ALA A 225 6.77 7.34 -15.00
N THR A 226 7.66 6.78 -14.17
CA THR A 226 8.80 7.55 -13.63
C THR A 226 9.80 7.96 -14.71
N VAL A 227 10.04 7.12 -15.72
CA VAL A 227 10.95 7.45 -16.85
C VAL A 227 10.38 8.58 -17.73
N VAL A 228 9.06 8.62 -17.93
CA VAL A 228 8.41 9.72 -18.69
C VAL A 228 8.60 11.05 -17.97
N SER A 229 8.36 11.09 -16.66
CA SER A 229 8.54 12.30 -15.85
C SER A 229 10.01 12.69 -15.66
N GLU A 230 10.94 11.73 -15.64
CA GLU A 230 12.38 11.98 -15.62
C GLU A 230 12.85 12.70 -16.89
N ARG A 231 12.36 12.28 -18.07
CA ARG A 231 12.69 12.95 -19.36
C ARG A 231 12.20 14.40 -19.42
N GLN A 232 11.23 14.76 -18.60
CA GLN A 232 10.74 16.12 -18.44
C GLN A 232 11.58 16.94 -17.44
N GLY A 233 12.68 16.38 -16.92
CA GLY A 233 13.59 17.05 -15.98
C GLY A 233 13.15 17.01 -14.52
N CYS A 234 12.17 16.15 -14.15
CA CYS A 234 11.70 16.06 -12.77
C CYS A 234 12.66 15.23 -11.90
N SER A 235 13.50 15.90 -11.11
CA SER A 235 14.45 15.25 -10.17
C SER A 235 13.77 14.30 -9.18
N PHE A 236 12.54 14.61 -8.76
CA PHE A 236 11.76 13.75 -7.87
C PHE A 236 11.31 12.44 -8.54
N ALA A 237 11.02 12.48 -9.84
CA ALA A 237 10.71 11.27 -10.61
C ALA A 237 11.93 10.37 -10.77
N THR A 238 13.13 10.95 -10.98
CA THR A 238 14.40 10.21 -10.98
C THR A 238 14.62 9.49 -9.65
N GLU A 239 14.40 10.17 -8.52
CA GLU A 239 14.54 9.54 -7.21
C GLU A 239 13.54 8.38 -7.03
N LEU A 240 12.27 8.57 -7.39
CA LEU A 240 11.27 7.50 -7.37
C LEU A 240 11.65 6.32 -8.27
N ALA A 241 12.19 6.57 -9.46
CA ALA A 241 12.68 5.54 -10.36
C ALA A 241 13.81 4.72 -9.72
N GLN A 242 14.80 5.39 -9.11
CA GLN A 242 15.91 4.73 -8.41
C GLN A 242 15.40 3.86 -7.26
N GLN A 243 14.46 4.36 -6.46
CA GLN A 243 13.83 3.60 -5.38
C GLN A 243 13.04 2.38 -5.89
N CYS A 244 12.29 2.52 -7.00
CA CYS A 244 11.61 1.43 -7.67
C CYS A 244 12.59 0.35 -8.15
N HIS A 245 13.64 0.75 -8.88
CA HIS A 245 14.67 -0.17 -9.38
C HIS A 245 15.34 -0.94 -8.23
N ARG A 246 15.69 -0.25 -7.14
CA ARG A 246 16.31 -0.86 -5.96
C ARG A 246 15.39 -1.88 -5.30
N ARG A 247 14.12 -1.54 -5.06
CA ARG A 247 13.18 -2.35 -4.24
C ARG A 247 12.46 -3.45 -5.02
N PHE A 248 12.37 -3.31 -6.35
CA PHE A 248 11.78 -4.30 -7.26
C PHE A 248 12.80 -5.00 -8.15
N ARG A 249 14.11 -4.89 -7.83
CA ARG A 249 15.15 -5.66 -8.50
C ARG A 249 14.82 -7.15 -8.46
N GLY A 250 14.83 -7.79 -9.63
CA GLY A 250 14.53 -9.22 -9.75
C GLY A 250 13.09 -9.61 -9.45
N ILE A 251 12.11 -8.69 -9.49
CA ILE A 251 10.71 -9.06 -9.24
C ILE A 251 10.20 -10.16 -10.21
N GLU A 252 10.72 -10.18 -11.43
CA GLU A 252 10.40 -11.18 -12.46
C GLU A 252 11.07 -12.55 -12.22
N THR A 253 12.12 -12.62 -11.40
CA THR A 253 12.79 -13.90 -11.06
C THR A 253 12.04 -14.66 -9.95
N LEU A 254 11.15 -13.99 -9.23
CA LEU A 254 10.30 -14.61 -8.22
C LEU A 254 9.25 -15.48 -8.88
N HIS A 255 9.52 -16.79 -8.96
CA HIS A 255 8.70 -17.74 -9.70
C HIS A 255 7.20 -17.64 -9.38
N SER A 256 6.79 -17.48 -8.12
CA SER A 256 5.35 -17.39 -7.79
C SER A 256 4.68 -16.15 -8.36
N LEU A 257 5.38 -15.01 -8.44
CA LEU A 257 4.87 -13.80 -9.06
C LEU A 257 4.84 -13.95 -10.58
N ALA A 258 5.92 -14.48 -11.16
CA ALA A 258 6.03 -14.74 -12.59
C ALA A 258 4.94 -15.73 -13.05
N ALA A 259 4.78 -16.85 -12.37
CA ALA A 259 3.77 -17.86 -12.65
C ALA A 259 2.36 -17.26 -12.55
N SER A 260 2.05 -16.55 -11.46
CA SER A 260 0.75 -15.92 -11.28
C SER A 260 0.44 -14.89 -12.38
N THR A 261 1.45 -14.12 -12.80
CA THR A 261 1.32 -13.13 -13.89
C THR A 261 1.12 -13.81 -15.23
N PHE A 262 1.90 -14.86 -15.52
CA PHE A 262 1.85 -15.59 -16.79
C PHE A 262 0.56 -16.37 -16.98
N LEU A 263 0.02 -16.94 -15.90
CA LEU A 263 -1.25 -17.69 -15.90
C LEU A 263 -2.48 -16.76 -16.00
N ASP A 264 -2.33 -15.46 -15.74
CA ASP A 264 -3.41 -14.50 -15.96
C ASP A 264 -3.59 -14.25 -17.46
N ILE A 265 -4.73 -14.69 -17.99
CA ILE A 265 -5.05 -14.66 -19.43
C ILE A 265 -4.96 -13.25 -20.02
N ARG A 266 -5.22 -12.22 -19.21
CA ARG A 266 -5.20 -10.80 -19.62
C ARG A 266 -3.78 -10.26 -19.77
N LEU A 267 -2.80 -10.89 -19.13
CA LEU A 267 -1.43 -10.41 -19.02
C LEU A 267 -0.46 -11.31 -19.80
N LYS A 268 -0.41 -12.61 -19.46
CA LYS A 268 0.50 -13.60 -20.05
C LYS A 268 1.93 -13.05 -20.19
N HIS A 269 2.47 -13.07 -21.40
CA HIS A 269 3.81 -12.59 -21.72
C HIS A 269 3.91 -11.05 -21.81
N LEU A 270 2.79 -10.34 -22.00
CA LEU A 270 2.77 -8.89 -22.23
C LEU A 270 3.17 -8.08 -20.99
N ALA A 271 3.05 -8.67 -19.79
CA ALA A 271 3.36 -8.00 -18.54
C ALA A 271 4.87 -7.97 -18.19
N PHE A 272 5.66 -8.84 -18.83
CA PHE A 272 7.09 -8.99 -18.55
C PHE A 272 7.90 -7.96 -19.33
N ARG A 273 8.96 -7.42 -18.71
CA ARG A 273 9.91 -6.55 -19.41
C ARG A 273 10.95 -7.37 -20.15
N ASP A 274 11.33 -8.50 -19.56
CA ASP A 274 12.34 -9.39 -20.10
C ASP A 274 11.67 -10.65 -20.69
N LYS A 275 11.90 -10.88 -21.98
CA LYS A 275 11.35 -12.04 -22.69
C LYS A 275 11.99 -13.34 -22.25
N ASP A 276 13.22 -13.32 -21.75
CA ASP A 276 13.91 -14.52 -21.30
C ASP A 276 13.23 -15.10 -20.04
N HIS A 277 12.76 -14.21 -19.14
CA HIS A 277 11.97 -14.63 -17.98
C HIS A 277 10.65 -15.30 -18.37
N VAL A 278 10.04 -14.92 -19.50
CA VAL A 278 8.81 -15.55 -20.03
C VAL A 278 9.08 -17.01 -20.40
N GLU A 279 10.18 -17.28 -21.11
CA GLU A 279 10.52 -18.65 -21.50
C GLU A 279 10.92 -19.50 -20.30
N ILE A 280 11.65 -18.91 -19.33
CA ILE A 280 11.99 -19.60 -18.06
C ILE A 280 10.73 -20.00 -17.30
N VAL A 281 9.78 -19.08 -17.10
CA VAL A 281 8.55 -19.39 -16.35
C VAL A 281 7.69 -20.40 -17.09
N LYS A 282 7.57 -20.28 -18.41
CA LYS A 282 6.81 -21.21 -19.25
C LYS A 282 7.38 -22.62 -19.17
N LYS A 283 8.70 -22.79 -19.34
CA LYS A 283 9.36 -24.10 -19.24
C LYS A 283 9.14 -24.74 -17.86
N ARG A 284 9.25 -23.94 -16.80
CA ARG A 284 9.02 -24.42 -15.44
C ARG A 284 7.57 -24.83 -15.19
N LEU A 285 6.60 -24.02 -15.63
CA LEU A 285 5.18 -24.35 -15.49
C LEU A 285 4.82 -25.63 -16.23
N LEU A 286 5.37 -25.86 -17.42
CA LEU A 286 5.16 -27.11 -18.16
C LEU A 286 5.70 -28.33 -17.40
N SER A 287 6.88 -28.23 -16.80
CA SER A 287 7.45 -29.27 -15.94
C SER A 287 6.56 -29.55 -14.72
N GLU A 288 6.12 -28.49 -14.04
CA GLU A 288 5.26 -28.62 -12.85
C GLU A 288 3.88 -29.23 -13.21
N MET A 289 3.32 -28.91 -14.38
CA MET A 289 2.08 -29.51 -14.87
C MET A 289 2.23 -31.00 -15.19
N GLN A 290 3.36 -31.42 -15.77
CA GLN A 290 3.65 -32.84 -16.03
C GLN A 290 3.70 -33.64 -14.74
N ASP A 291 4.35 -33.10 -13.70
CA ASP A 291 4.42 -33.74 -12.38
C ASP A 291 3.03 -33.87 -11.72
N VAL A 292 2.17 -32.86 -11.88
CA VAL A 292 0.78 -32.92 -11.37
C VAL A 292 -0.01 -34.01 -12.10
N HIS A 293 0.12 -34.12 -13.43
CA HIS A 293 -0.57 -35.15 -14.20
C HIS A 293 -0.20 -36.56 -13.72
N ILE A 294 1.08 -36.81 -13.46
CA ILE A 294 1.57 -38.10 -12.92
C ILE A 294 1.00 -38.39 -11.52
N ARG A 295 0.90 -37.36 -10.65
CA ARG A 295 0.36 -37.50 -9.29
C ARG A 295 -1.15 -37.70 -9.23
N VAL A 296 -1.91 -37.03 -10.10
CA VAL A 296 -3.37 -37.20 -10.18
C VAL A 296 -3.73 -38.59 -10.70
N CYS A 297 -2.95 -39.14 -11.63
CA CYS A 297 -3.10 -40.52 -12.09
C CYS A 297 -2.72 -41.57 -11.02
N SER A 298 -2.05 -41.19 -9.93
CA SER A 298 -1.59 -42.10 -8.87
C SER A 298 -2.24 -41.91 -7.49
N CYS A 299 -2.99 -40.83 -7.25
CA CYS A 299 -3.67 -40.57 -5.97
C CYS A 299 -4.94 -39.71 -6.12
N ILE A 300 -6.10 -40.25 -5.73
CA ILE A 300 -7.35 -39.49 -5.53
C ILE A 300 -7.38 -39.01 -4.07
N SER A 301 -6.86 -37.82 -3.79
CA SER A 301 -7.16 -37.10 -2.55
C SER A 301 -7.00 -35.59 -2.73
N THR A 302 -8.10 -34.86 -2.55
CA THR A 302 -8.19 -33.39 -2.59
C THR A 302 -7.40 -32.75 -1.45
N ARG A 303 -6.20 -32.22 -1.75
CA ARG A 303 -5.43 -31.39 -0.80
C ARG A 303 -5.82 -29.91 -0.96
N ARG A 304 -6.27 -29.30 0.13
CA ARG A 304 -6.49 -27.85 0.24
C ARG A 304 -5.21 -27.18 0.75
N TYR A 305 -4.73 -26.16 0.05
CA TYR A 305 -3.53 -25.39 0.41
C TYR A 305 -3.90 -23.94 0.76
N ILE A 306 -3.11 -23.32 1.64
CA ILE A 306 -3.42 -22.03 2.27
C ILE A 306 -2.21 -21.08 2.15
N ILE A 307 -2.48 -19.79 1.94
CA ILE A 307 -1.51 -18.70 2.10
C ILE A 307 -1.88 -17.91 3.35
N ILE A 308 -0.93 -17.67 4.26
CA ILE A 308 -1.18 -16.84 5.44
C ILE A 308 -0.75 -15.40 5.13
N CYS A 309 -1.57 -14.41 5.48
CA CYS A 309 -1.25 -13.00 5.38
C CYS A 309 -1.21 -12.40 6.79
N LEU A 310 -0.10 -11.74 7.12
CA LEU A 310 0.04 -10.99 8.36
C LEU A 310 -0.17 -9.51 8.04
N SER A 311 -1.32 -8.99 8.46
CA SER A 311 -1.71 -7.61 8.23
C SER A 311 -1.14 -6.70 9.31
N SER A 312 -0.31 -5.74 8.90
CA SER A 312 0.01 -4.54 9.69
C SER A 312 -1.03 -3.42 9.48
N TYR A 313 -2.10 -3.67 8.73
CA TYR A 313 -3.10 -2.69 8.34
C TYR A 313 -4.36 -2.79 9.20
N SER A 314 -4.49 -1.88 10.16
CA SER A 314 -5.77 -1.60 10.81
C SER A 314 -6.82 -1.27 9.74
N LYS A 315 -7.75 -2.20 9.53
CA LYS A 315 -8.98 -1.96 8.77
C LYS A 315 -9.85 -1.04 9.62
N LEU A 316 -10.11 0.18 9.14
CA LEU A 316 -11.28 0.93 9.58
C LEU A 316 -12.47 0.23 8.91
N CYS A 317 -13.30 -0.44 9.72
CA CYS A 317 -14.60 -0.94 9.30
C CYS A 317 -15.41 0.21 8.70
N VAL A 318 -15.69 0.15 7.41
CA VAL A 318 -16.79 0.91 6.82
C VAL A 318 -17.98 -0.04 6.84
N ILE A 319 -18.87 0.16 7.82
CA ILE A 319 -20.17 -0.48 7.85
C ILE A 319 -20.96 0.13 6.68
N SER A 320 -21.17 -0.62 5.61
CA SER A 320 -22.15 -0.26 4.58
C SER A 320 -23.52 -0.71 5.07
N ASP A 321 -24.28 0.23 5.66
CA ASP A 321 -25.70 0.02 5.88
C ASP A 321 -26.44 0.32 4.58
N SER A 322 -27.34 -0.58 4.20
CA SER A 322 -28.10 -0.52 2.95
C SER A 322 -29.20 0.54 3.06
N SER A 323 -28.83 1.82 2.92
CA SER A 323 -29.77 2.87 2.57
C SER A 323 -29.08 3.98 1.78
N ASN A 324 -29.73 4.37 0.68
CA ASN A 324 -29.16 5.12 -0.42
C ASN A 324 -29.07 6.63 -0.11
N ASN A 325 -28.18 7.04 0.81
CA ASN A 325 -27.86 8.46 1.00
C ASN A 325 -26.50 8.67 1.73
N PRO A 326 -25.49 9.33 1.13
CA PRO A 326 -24.20 9.53 1.78
C PRO A 326 -24.27 10.64 2.83
N ARG A 327 -24.44 10.28 4.10
CA ARG A 327 -24.14 11.16 5.25
C ARG A 327 -22.83 10.73 5.89
N TYR A 328 -21.83 11.61 5.81
CA TYR A 328 -20.56 11.44 6.53
C TYR A 328 -20.79 11.68 8.03
N CYS A 329 -20.97 10.60 8.81
CA CYS A 329 -20.94 10.67 10.26
C CYS A 329 -19.55 10.22 10.77
N LEU A 330 -18.81 11.17 11.35
CA LEU A 330 -17.65 10.89 12.20
C LEU A 330 -18.17 10.35 13.53
N SER A 331 -17.96 9.07 13.84
CA SER A 331 -18.14 8.58 15.21
C SER A 331 -16.84 8.72 15.98
N TYR A 332 -16.91 9.49 17.06
CA TYR A 332 -15.93 9.51 18.13
C TYR A 332 -16.04 8.23 18.95
N SER A 333 -14.92 7.54 19.14
CA SER A 333 -14.47 6.84 20.37
C SER A 333 -13.05 6.34 20.13
#